data_AF-A0A969XSP1-F1
#
_entry.id   AF-A0A969XSP1-F1
#
_cell.length_a   1.000
_cell.length_b   1.000
_cell.length_c   1.000
_cell.angle_alpha   90.00
_cell.angle_beta   90.00
_cell.angle_gamma   90.00
#
_symmetry.space_group_name_H-M   'P 1'
#
loop_
_entity.id
_entity.type
_entity.pdbx_description
1 polymer ?
#
loop_
_entity_poly.entity_id
_entity_poly.type
_entity_poly.pdbx_seq_one_letter_code
_entity_poly.pdbx_strand_id
1 'polypeptide(L)'
;MRPVGGGQKLAALEEIVAAEGVEGGGVMYVGDSITDAPPLEAVKAWGGASLSFNGNGYAIAAAEFAAASPDAEVQAQLAQAFAEGGRDAVEAAVRAWPKPKKGTRPRGRARATVGLVAEEREKLAEASAAARRSVRGERVARLG
;
A
#
# COMPACT_ATOMS: atom_id res chain seq x y z
N MET A 1 26.79 -5.26 -3.39
CA MET A 1 25.39 -5.41 -3.87
C MET A 1 25.06 -4.16 -4.68
N ARG A 2 24.48 -4.26 -5.89
CA ARG A 2 23.98 -3.07 -6.61
C ARG A 2 22.54 -2.82 -6.14
N PRO A 3 22.22 -1.67 -5.55
CA PRO A 3 20.86 -1.39 -5.10
C PRO A 3 19.92 -1.33 -6.31
N VAL A 4 18.71 -1.89 -6.17
CA VAL A 4 17.64 -1.76 -7.15
C VAL A 4 16.85 -0.50 -6.82
N GLY A 5 16.98 0.54 -7.65
CA GLY A 5 16.27 1.80 -7.51
C GLY A 5 14.84 1.75 -8.06
N GLY A 6 14.08 2.83 -7.87
CA GLY A 6 12.66 2.84 -8.25
C GLY A 6 12.40 2.70 -9.75
N GLY A 7 13.24 3.29 -10.59
CA GLY A 7 13.15 3.08 -12.04
C GLY A 7 13.40 1.62 -12.46
N GLN A 8 14.29 0.91 -11.74
CA GLN A 8 14.54 -0.51 -12.02
C GLN A 8 13.39 -1.40 -11.55
N LYS A 9 12.73 -1.05 -10.44
CA LYS A 9 11.51 -1.74 -9.99
C LYS A 9 10.36 -1.53 -10.97
N LEU A 10 10.20 -0.32 -11.50
CA LEU A 10 9.20 -0.03 -12.54
C LEU A 10 9.48 -0.82 -13.83
N ALA A 11 10.72 -0.80 -14.32
CA ALA A 11 11.09 -1.58 -15.52
C ALA A 11 10.82 -3.08 -15.34
N ALA A 12 11.16 -3.65 -14.18
CA ALA A 12 10.86 -5.05 -13.89
C ALA A 12 9.34 -5.33 -13.83
N LEU A 13 8.55 -4.39 -13.31
CA LEU A 13 7.09 -4.50 -13.32
C LEU A 13 6.54 -4.47 -14.75
N GLU A 14 7.01 -3.56 -15.59
CA GLU A 14 6.62 -3.45 -17.00
C GLU A 14 6.98 -4.71 -17.79
N GLU A 15 8.15 -5.29 -17.54
CA GLU A 15 8.57 -6.57 -18.12
C GLU A 15 7.64 -7.72 -17.72
N ILE A 16 7.26 -7.83 -16.44
CA ILE A 16 6.32 -8.85 -15.95
C ILE A 16 4.94 -8.66 -16.60
N VAL A 17 4.43 -7.43 -16.62
CA VAL A 17 3.12 -7.11 -17.22
C VAL A 17 3.09 -7.51 -18.71
N ALA A 18 4.15 -7.19 -19.45
CA ALA A 18 4.28 -7.56 -20.85
C ALA A 18 4.40 -9.08 -21.05
N ALA A 19 5.14 -9.77 -20.19
CA ALA A 19 5.33 -11.22 -20.28
C ALA A 19 4.05 -12.01 -19.97
N GLU A 20 3.27 -11.56 -18.99
CA GLU A 20 2.00 -12.18 -18.59
C GLU A 20 0.83 -11.76 -19.48
N GLY A 21 1.01 -10.77 -20.36
CA GLY A 21 -0.04 -10.27 -21.26
C GLY A 21 -1.23 -9.66 -20.51
N VAL A 22 -1.01 -9.16 -19.29
CA VAL A 22 -2.05 -8.54 -18.47
C VAL A 22 -2.18 -7.06 -18.79
N GLU A 23 -3.40 -6.55 -18.81
CA GLU A 23 -3.63 -5.11 -18.89
C GLU A 23 -3.24 -4.45 -17.56
N GLY A 24 -2.84 -3.18 -17.59
CA GLY A 24 -2.36 -2.48 -16.39
C GLY A 24 -3.40 -2.38 -15.25
N GLY A 25 -4.70 -2.40 -15.57
CA GLY A 25 -5.78 -2.52 -14.57
C GLY A 25 -5.81 -3.87 -13.82
N GLY A 26 -5.19 -4.90 -14.40
CA GLY A 26 -4.99 -6.22 -13.80
C GLY A 26 -3.79 -6.31 -12.85
N VAL A 27 -3.16 -5.18 -12.51
CA VAL A 27 -1.98 -5.13 -11.62
C VAL A 27 -2.34 -4.60 -10.25
N MET A 28 -1.94 -5.32 -9.21
CA MET A 28 -1.85 -4.80 -7.84
C MET A 28 -0.37 -4.71 -7.46
N TYR A 29 0.04 -3.54 -6.96
CA TYR A 29 1.40 -3.32 -6.48
C TYR A 29 1.39 -2.83 -5.05
N VAL A 30 2.26 -3.40 -4.21
CA VAL A 30 2.40 -3.05 -2.80
C VAL A 30 3.83 -2.59 -2.53
N GLY A 31 3.98 -1.41 -1.91
CA GLY A 31 5.27 -0.83 -1.59
C GLY A 31 5.28 -0.08 -0.26
N ASP A 32 6.46 0.24 0.26
CA ASP A 32 6.62 0.88 1.57
C ASP A 32 7.64 2.04 1.59
N SER A 33 8.39 2.23 0.51
CA SER A 33 9.56 3.10 0.51
C SER A 33 9.63 4.02 -0.71
N ILE A 34 10.64 4.90 -0.72
CA ILE A 34 10.91 5.79 -1.85
C ILE A 34 11.17 5.04 -3.17
N THR A 35 11.79 3.85 -3.09
CA THR A 35 12.04 3.04 -4.30
C THR A 35 10.76 2.47 -4.90
N ASP A 36 9.67 2.46 -4.16
CA ASP A 36 8.38 1.95 -4.62
C ASP A 36 7.49 3.04 -5.22
N ALA A 37 7.90 4.32 -5.12
CA ALA A 37 7.09 5.42 -5.63
C ALA A 37 6.84 5.34 -7.16
N PRO A 38 7.84 5.09 -8.03
CA PRO A 38 7.58 4.96 -9.47
C PRO A 38 6.59 3.84 -9.85
N PRO A 39 6.73 2.59 -9.38
CA PRO A 39 5.73 1.55 -9.68
C PRO A 39 4.37 1.80 -9.05
N LEU A 40 4.29 2.42 -7.86
CA LEU A 40 3.01 2.82 -7.27
C LEU A 40 2.28 3.85 -8.14
N GLU A 41 2.98 4.89 -8.62
CA GLU A 41 2.42 5.90 -9.52
C GLU A 41 1.98 5.30 -10.87
N ALA A 42 2.79 4.41 -11.43
CA ALA A 42 2.47 3.75 -12.70
C ALA A 42 1.20 2.89 -12.59
N VAL A 43 1.11 2.01 -11.58
CA VAL A 43 -0.06 1.16 -11.38
C VAL A 43 -1.33 1.97 -11.13
N LYS A 44 -1.22 3.06 -10.36
CA LYS A 44 -2.33 4.00 -10.19
C LYS A 44 -2.78 4.61 -11.52
N ALA A 45 -1.84 5.05 -12.36
CA ALA A 45 -2.14 5.63 -13.66
C ALA A 45 -2.72 4.61 -14.65
N TRP A 46 -2.34 3.34 -14.53
CA TRP A 46 -2.86 2.24 -15.32
C TRP A 46 -4.26 1.77 -14.91
N GLY A 47 -4.81 2.28 -13.81
CA GLY A 47 -6.10 1.86 -13.26
C GLY A 47 -6.04 0.56 -12.44
N GLY A 48 -4.83 0.09 -12.11
CA GLY A 48 -4.61 -1.02 -11.17
C GLY A 48 -4.66 -0.56 -9.72
N ALA A 49 -4.44 -1.48 -8.77
CA ALA A 49 -4.48 -1.17 -7.34
C ALA A 49 -3.08 -0.89 -6.79
N SER A 50 -2.79 0.38 -6.46
CA SER A 50 -1.53 0.78 -5.82
C SER A 50 -1.70 0.97 -4.31
N LEU A 51 -0.98 0.15 -3.52
CA LEU A 51 -1.11 0.11 -2.06
C LEU A 51 0.21 0.46 -1.37
N SER A 52 0.22 1.53 -0.58
CA SER A 52 1.29 1.81 0.37
C SER A 52 1.05 1.05 1.69
N PHE A 53 1.91 0.10 2.05
CA PHE A 53 1.81 -0.66 3.30
C PHE A 53 2.88 -0.25 4.30
N ASN A 54 2.47 0.31 5.46
CA ASN A 54 3.39 0.87 6.46
C ASN A 54 4.45 1.80 5.84
N GLY A 55 4.03 2.51 4.79
CA GLY A 55 4.92 3.24 3.91
C GLY A 55 5.43 4.54 4.50
N ASN A 56 6.56 5.00 3.98
CA ASN A 56 7.04 6.35 4.23
C ASN A 56 6.21 7.39 3.45
N GLY A 57 6.51 8.69 3.64
CA GLY A 57 5.76 9.76 2.97
C GLY A 57 5.81 9.72 1.44
N TYR A 58 6.88 9.17 0.85
CA TYR A 58 7.02 9.01 -0.59
C TYR A 58 6.08 7.93 -1.13
N ALA A 59 6.08 6.74 -0.52
CA ALA A 59 5.18 5.65 -0.89
C ALA A 59 3.71 6.05 -0.73
N ILE A 60 3.37 6.75 0.36
CA ILE A 60 2.01 7.22 0.59
C ILE A 60 1.58 8.25 -0.46
N ALA A 61 2.46 9.19 -0.83
CA ALA A 61 2.13 10.19 -1.85
C ALA A 61 1.89 9.57 -3.23
N ALA A 62 2.65 8.52 -3.56
CA ALA A 62 2.56 7.81 -4.84
C ALA A 62 1.32 6.91 -4.95
N ALA A 63 0.93 6.26 -3.84
CA ALA A 63 -0.14 5.27 -3.84
C ALA A 63 -1.56 5.88 -3.97
N GLU A 64 -2.50 5.02 -4.33
CA GLU A 64 -3.92 5.28 -4.30
C GLU A 64 -4.52 4.93 -2.93
N PHE A 65 -4.18 3.75 -2.43
CA PHE A 65 -4.61 3.23 -1.14
C PHE A 65 -3.42 3.18 -0.17
N ALA A 66 -3.70 3.32 1.12
CA ALA A 66 -2.70 3.04 2.14
C ALA A 66 -3.27 2.19 3.27
N ALA A 67 -2.42 1.32 3.81
CA ALA A 67 -2.71 0.50 4.97
C ALA A 67 -1.56 0.59 5.98
N ALA A 68 -1.90 0.94 7.22
CA ALA A 68 -1.01 0.89 8.37
C ALA A 68 -1.47 -0.22 9.31
N SER A 69 -0.64 -1.24 9.53
CA SER A 69 -1.02 -2.44 10.28
C SER A 69 0.18 -3.08 10.98
N PRO A 70 -0.01 -3.73 12.15
CA PRO A 70 1.04 -4.53 12.79
C PRO A 70 1.37 -5.83 12.05
N ASP A 71 0.51 -6.26 11.13
CA ASP A 71 0.62 -7.55 10.42
C ASP A 71 0.15 -7.43 8.95
N ALA A 72 0.48 -8.43 8.14
CA ALA A 72 0.19 -8.47 6.71
C ALA A 72 -1.24 -8.95 6.38
N GLU A 73 -2.10 -9.21 7.37
CA GLU A 73 -3.45 -9.75 7.16
C GLU A 73 -4.30 -8.82 6.26
N VAL A 74 -4.12 -7.50 6.43
CA VAL A 74 -4.75 -6.49 5.58
C VAL A 74 -4.35 -6.61 4.11
N GLN A 75 -3.07 -6.92 3.82
CA GLN A 75 -2.61 -7.08 2.45
C GLN A 75 -3.28 -8.30 1.79
N ALA A 76 -3.38 -9.41 2.51
CA ALA A 76 -4.04 -10.62 2.01
C ALA A 76 -5.52 -10.38 1.70
N GLN A 77 -6.24 -9.68 2.58
CA GLN A 77 -7.66 -9.35 2.36
C GLN A 77 -7.87 -8.40 1.19
N LEU A 78 -6.99 -7.39 1.02
CA LEU A 78 -7.08 -6.48 -0.13
C LEU A 78 -6.65 -7.15 -1.44
N ALA A 79 -5.67 -8.05 -1.40
CA ALA A 79 -5.29 -8.86 -2.56
C ALA A 79 -6.41 -9.82 -2.97
N GLN A 80 -7.13 -10.40 -2.01
CA GLN A 80 -8.32 -11.21 -2.29
C GLN A 80 -9.41 -10.36 -2.96
N ALA A 81 -9.72 -9.18 -2.41
CA ALA A 81 -10.69 -8.27 -3.03
C ALA A 81 -10.26 -7.89 -4.46
N PHE A 82 -8.97 -7.63 -4.68
CA PHE A 82 -8.43 -7.37 -6.01
C PHE A 82 -8.61 -8.54 -6.97
N ALA A 83 -8.34 -9.78 -6.52
CA ALA A 83 -8.54 -10.96 -7.35
C ALA A 83 -10.02 -11.20 -7.71
N GLU A 84 -10.94 -10.81 -6.84
CA GLU A 84 -12.39 -11.00 -7.03
C GLU A 84 -13.04 -9.91 -7.89
N GLY A 85 -12.54 -8.68 -7.87
CA GLY A 85 -13.20 -7.57 -8.56
C GLY A 85 -12.31 -6.37 -8.88
N GLY A 86 -10.99 -6.58 -8.96
CA GLY A 86 -10.01 -5.56 -9.35
C GLY A 86 -9.94 -4.37 -8.40
N ARG A 87 -9.47 -3.24 -8.93
CA ARG A 87 -9.26 -1.99 -8.18
C ARG A 87 -10.53 -1.47 -7.50
N ASP A 88 -11.70 -1.64 -8.11
CA ASP A 88 -12.97 -1.17 -7.52
C ASP A 88 -13.40 -1.99 -6.31
N ALA A 89 -13.16 -3.31 -6.32
CA ALA A 89 -13.38 -4.15 -5.15
C ALA A 89 -12.41 -3.81 -4.00
N VAL A 90 -11.16 -3.44 -4.32
CA VAL A 90 -10.21 -2.90 -3.33
C VAL A 90 -10.75 -1.60 -2.74
N GLU A 91 -11.19 -0.65 -3.56
CA GLU A 91 -11.77 0.60 -3.07
C GLU A 91 -12.97 0.35 -2.16
N ALA A 92 -13.90 -0.53 -2.57
CA ALA A 92 -15.07 -0.89 -1.76
C ALA A 92 -14.65 -1.50 -0.40
N ALA A 93 -13.67 -2.41 -0.41
CA ALA A 93 -13.14 -3.03 0.81
C ALA A 93 -12.47 -2.00 1.73
N VAL A 94 -11.70 -1.06 1.18
CA VAL A 94 -11.06 0.04 1.90
C VAL A 94 -12.10 0.96 2.52
N ARG A 95 -13.14 1.36 1.77
CA ARG A 95 -14.23 2.22 2.27
C ARG A 95 -15.04 1.56 3.37
N ALA A 96 -15.23 0.24 3.28
CA ALA A 96 -15.92 -0.56 4.29
C ALA A 96 -15.03 -0.95 5.49
N TRP A 97 -13.75 -0.57 5.51
CA TRP A 97 -12.82 -1.01 6.54
C TRP A 97 -13.25 -0.52 7.93
N PRO A 98 -13.27 -1.38 8.96
CA PRO A 98 -13.73 -0.99 10.28
C PRO A 98 -12.80 0.05 10.90
N LYS A 99 -13.37 1.19 11.33
CA LYS A 99 -12.63 2.23 12.06
C LYS A 99 -12.53 1.85 13.54
N PRO A 100 -11.35 1.99 14.18
CA PRO A 100 -11.20 1.72 15.60
C PRO A 100 -12.08 2.66 16.44
N LYS A 101 -12.82 2.08 17.41
CA LYS A 101 -13.66 2.87 18.32
C LYS A 101 -12.80 3.58 19.36
N LYS A 102 -13.03 4.89 19.53
CA LYS A 102 -12.33 5.73 20.51
C LYS A 102 -12.47 5.14 21.91
N GLY A 103 -11.36 5.07 22.65
CA GLY A 103 -11.35 4.55 24.03
C GLY A 103 -11.33 3.02 24.16
N THR A 104 -11.23 2.27 23.05
CA THR A 104 -11.13 0.80 23.08
C THR A 104 -9.87 0.33 22.36
N ARG A 105 -9.25 -0.75 22.86
CA ARG A 105 -8.14 -1.39 22.18
C ARG A 105 -8.64 -2.05 20.88
N PRO A 106 -8.11 -1.69 19.70
CA PRO A 106 -8.55 -2.28 18.44
C PRO A 106 -8.30 -3.79 18.39
N ARG A 107 -9.20 -4.53 17.73
CA ARG A 107 -9.13 -6.00 17.55
C ARG A 107 -9.49 -6.38 16.12
N GLY A 108 -9.03 -7.55 15.69
CA GLY A 108 -9.23 -8.05 14.33
C GLY A 108 -8.83 -7.03 13.27
N ARG A 109 -9.64 -6.89 12.22
CA ARG A 109 -9.43 -5.95 11.11
C ARG A 109 -9.27 -4.49 11.54
N ALA A 110 -9.87 -4.08 12.65
CA ALA A 110 -9.79 -2.70 13.13
C ALA A 110 -8.41 -2.32 13.69
N ARG A 111 -7.49 -3.29 13.83
CA ARG A 111 -6.07 -3.02 14.15
C ARG A 111 -5.35 -2.30 13.01
N ALA A 112 -5.83 -2.46 11.77
CA ALA A 112 -5.29 -1.75 10.63
C ALA A 112 -6.04 -0.43 10.41
N THR A 113 -5.29 0.62 10.09
CA THR A 113 -5.85 1.87 9.55
C THR A 113 -5.69 1.80 8.03
N VAL A 114 -6.80 1.80 7.31
CA VAL A 114 -6.82 1.66 5.85
C VAL A 114 -7.68 2.79 5.28
N GLY A 115 -7.28 3.34 4.13
CA GLY A 115 -8.01 4.44 3.50
C GLY A 115 -7.50 4.80 2.12
N LEU A 116 -8.26 5.67 1.45
CA LEU A 116 -7.84 6.32 0.21
C LEU A 116 -6.89 7.46 0.55
N VAL A 117 -5.73 7.49 -0.10
CA VAL A 117 -4.72 8.53 0.12
C VAL A 117 -5.29 9.92 -0.19
N ALA A 118 -6.09 10.04 -1.25
CA ALA A 118 -6.68 11.31 -1.67
C ALA A 118 -7.61 11.93 -0.61
N GLU A 119 -8.18 11.12 0.28
CA GLU A 119 -9.17 11.55 1.27
C GLU A 119 -8.57 11.73 2.67
N GLU A 120 -7.63 10.87 3.06
CA GLU A 120 -7.14 10.79 4.45
C GLU A 120 -5.60 10.81 4.55
N ARG A 121 -4.90 11.47 3.60
CA ARG A 121 -3.43 11.44 3.48
C ARG A 121 -2.68 11.63 4.80
N GLU A 122 -2.97 12.68 5.55
CA GLU A 122 -2.24 13.02 6.78
C GLU A 122 -2.42 11.94 7.85
N LYS A 123 -3.66 11.50 8.07
CA LYS A 123 -4.00 10.42 9.00
C LYS A 123 -3.32 9.11 8.62
N LEU A 124 -3.30 8.77 7.33
CA LEU A 124 -2.65 7.56 6.82
C LEU A 124 -1.13 7.63 6.96
N ALA A 125 -0.54 8.81 6.77
CA ALA A 125 0.89 9.06 6.99
C ALA A 125 1.28 8.93 8.46
N GLU A 126 0.51 9.52 9.37
CA GLU A 126 0.75 9.38 10.80
C GLU A 126 0.66 7.92 11.25
N ALA A 127 -0.41 7.22 10.85
CA ALA A 127 -0.62 5.82 11.19
C ALA A 127 0.50 4.92 10.62
N SER A 128 0.91 5.14 9.37
CA SER A 128 1.97 4.37 8.73
C SER A 128 3.32 4.63 9.39
N ALA A 129 3.64 5.87 9.75
CA ALA A 129 4.88 6.19 10.45
C ALA A 129 4.92 5.55 11.85
N ALA A 130 3.77 5.51 12.55
CA ALA A 130 3.66 4.83 13.84
C ALA A 130 3.86 3.30 13.70
N ALA A 131 3.20 2.67 12.73
CA ALA A 131 3.36 1.24 12.44
C ALA A 131 4.79 0.90 12.01
N ARG A 132 5.41 1.71 11.15
CA ARG A 132 6.79 1.53 10.68
C ARG A 132 7.78 1.52 11.86
N ARG A 133 7.62 2.44 12.82
CA ARG A 133 8.44 2.48 14.05
C ARG A 133 8.25 1.25 14.92
N SER A 134 7.01 0.78 15.08
CA SER A 134 6.72 -0.37 15.94
C SER A 134 7.21 -1.69 15.35
N VAL A 135 7.11 -1.89 14.02
CA VAL A 135 7.48 -3.16 13.37
C VAL A 135 8.95 -3.25 12.96
N ARG A 136 9.61 -2.11 12.65
CA ARG A 136 11.02 -2.09 12.21
C ARG A 136 12.01 -1.68 13.30
N GLY A 137 11.53 -1.13 14.42
CA GLY A 137 12.37 -0.48 15.43
C GLY A 137 12.85 0.91 15.01
N GLU A 138 13.16 1.77 15.99
CA GLU A 138 13.40 3.21 15.79
C GLU A 138 14.55 3.55 14.82
N ARG A 139 15.62 2.74 14.82
CA ARG A 139 16.80 2.98 13.95
C ARG A 139 16.56 2.66 12.48
N VAL A 140 15.78 1.62 12.19
CA VAL A 140 15.52 1.18 10.80
C VAL A 140 14.34 1.93 10.20
N ALA A 141 13.37 2.36 11.01
CA ALA A 141 12.21 3.12 10.55
C ALA A 141 12.55 4.51 9.97
N ARG A 142 13.73 5.06 10.28
CA ARG A 142 14.23 6.36 9.75
C ARG A 142 15.08 6.23 8.49
N LEU A 143 15.48 5.01 8.13
CA LEU A 143 16.27 4.76 6.93
C LEU A 143 15.30 4.50 5.76
N GLY A 144 14.96 5.58 5.05
CA GLY A 144 14.02 5.57 3.93
C GLY A 144 12.59 5.78 4.36
#